data_AF-A0A2T2X3R3-F1
#
_entry.id   AF-A0A2T2X3R3-F1
#
_cell.length_a   1.000
_cell.length_b   1.000
_cell.length_c   1.000
_cell.angle_alpha   90.00
_cell.angle_beta   90.00
_cell.angle_gamma   90.00
#
_symmetry.space_group_name_H-M   'P 1'
#
loop_
_entity.id
_entity.type
_entity.pdbx_description
1 polymer ?
#
loop_
_entity_poly.entity_id
_entity_poly.type
_entity_poly.pdbx_seq_one_letter_code
_entity_poly.pdbx_strand_id
1 'polypeptide(L)'
;MDVFEKERGIMNAITMLTDDHQKLRPFLRKLAQSCHEQSEQEVNTALDMAKAALTGELDRHIDLEDTLVFPLLAQSIGSEMVQTFIDDHRQIQSIRDQLYSADSLMRRSLTLALDGMLQDHLDREENMLFPAAESQMAPETLELEPNEHIMPPDNDKGP
;
A
#
# COMPACT_ATOMS: atom_id res chain seq x y z
N MET A 1 -11.79 -19.54 10.41
CA MET A 1 -11.71 -18.08 10.48
C MET A 1 -13.05 -17.54 10.04
N ASP A 2 -13.60 -16.63 10.82
CA ASP A 2 -14.85 -15.95 10.50
C ASP A 2 -14.62 -14.99 9.32
N VAL A 3 -15.61 -14.82 8.45
CA VAL A 3 -15.54 -13.91 7.29
C VAL A 3 -15.31 -12.48 7.78
N PHE A 4 -15.94 -12.10 8.89
CA PHE A 4 -15.81 -10.79 9.50
C PHE A 4 -14.41 -10.52 10.09
N GLU A 5 -13.75 -11.54 10.65
CA GLU A 5 -12.36 -11.42 11.13
C GLU A 5 -11.40 -11.17 9.97
N LYS A 6 -11.65 -11.82 8.82
CA LYS A 6 -10.86 -11.68 7.60
C LYS A 6 -11.01 -10.29 6.99
N GLU A 7 -12.23 -9.76 6.89
CA GLU A 7 -12.51 -8.40 6.39
C GLU A 7 -11.86 -7.31 7.25
N ARG A 8 -11.98 -7.41 8.58
CA ARG A 8 -11.29 -6.49 9.51
C ARG A 8 -9.77 -6.53 9.38
N GLY A 9 -9.20 -7.73 9.19
CA GLY A 9 -7.77 -7.90 8.94
C GLY A 9 -7.30 -7.18 7.68
N ILE A 10 -8.10 -7.21 6.62
CA ILE A 10 -7.79 -6.57 5.34
C ILE A 10 -7.88 -5.04 5.45
N MET A 11 -8.93 -4.49 6.10
CA MET A 11 -9.04 -3.04 6.29
C MET A 11 -7.87 -2.47 7.10
N ASN A 12 -7.41 -3.20 8.13
CA ASN A 12 -6.23 -2.82 8.89
C ASN A 12 -4.95 -2.87 8.02
N ALA A 13 -4.84 -3.86 7.12
CA ALA A 13 -3.72 -3.96 6.19
C ALA A 13 -3.72 -2.79 5.18
N ILE A 14 -4.86 -2.47 4.56
CA ILE A 14 -5.01 -1.32 3.64
C ILE A 14 -4.61 -0.01 4.32
N THR A 15 -5.04 0.20 5.57
CA THR A 15 -4.65 1.38 6.36
C THR A 15 -3.13 1.44 6.54
N MET A 16 -2.50 0.32 6.92
CA MET A 16 -1.05 0.26 7.12
C MET A 16 -0.27 0.48 5.81
N LEU A 17 -0.74 -0.06 4.69
CA LEU A 17 -0.14 0.15 3.37
C LEU A 17 -0.21 1.61 2.95
N THR A 18 -1.38 2.24 3.13
CA THR A 18 -1.56 3.68 2.86
C THR A 18 -0.63 4.55 3.71
N ASP A 19 -0.42 4.20 4.99
CA ASP A 19 0.55 4.89 5.85
C ASP A 19 2.00 4.73 5.33
N ASP A 20 2.35 3.57 4.80
CA ASP A 20 3.66 3.34 4.18
C ASP A 20 3.84 4.18 2.90
N HIS A 21 2.79 4.33 2.09
CA HIS A 21 2.82 5.21 0.91
C HIS A 21 3.11 6.66 1.31
N GLN A 22 2.43 7.15 2.34
CA GLN A 22 2.63 8.51 2.85
C GLN A 22 4.06 8.74 3.35
N LYS A 23 4.69 7.72 3.95
CA LYS A 23 6.10 7.79 4.37
C LYS A 23 7.06 7.75 3.18
N LEU A 24 6.75 6.99 2.13
CA LEU A 24 7.63 6.80 0.97
C LEU A 24 7.64 8.02 0.02
N ARG A 25 6.48 8.65 -0.20
CA ARG A 25 6.31 9.77 -1.16
C ARG A 25 7.30 10.94 -0.98
N PRO A 26 7.61 11.43 0.24
CA PRO A 26 8.61 12.48 0.44
C PRO A 26 10.01 12.10 -0.07
N PHE A 27 10.42 10.85 0.08
CA PHE A 27 11.71 10.37 -0.41
C PHE A 27 11.76 10.34 -1.94
N LEU A 28 10.68 9.86 -2.57
CA LEU A 28 10.54 9.82 -4.02
C LEU A 28 10.59 11.23 -4.64
N ARG A 29 9.84 12.18 -4.07
CA ARG A 29 9.89 13.59 -4.51
C ARG A 29 11.29 14.19 -4.39
N LYS A 30 12.01 13.90 -3.30
CA LYS A 30 13.37 14.40 -3.09
C LYS A 30 14.36 13.79 -4.08
N LEU A 31 14.22 12.50 -4.38
CA LEU A 31 15.00 11.80 -5.41
C LEU A 31 14.77 12.41 -6.79
N ALA A 32 13.51 12.61 -7.18
CA ALA A 32 13.15 13.25 -8.45
C ALA A 32 13.70 14.68 -8.54
N GLN A 33 13.58 15.47 -7.46
CA GLN A 33 14.11 16.83 -7.42
C GLN A 33 15.62 16.87 -7.64
N SER A 34 16.39 15.97 -7.00
CA SER A 34 17.83 15.87 -7.21
C SER A 34 18.22 15.54 -8.66
N CYS A 35 17.31 14.91 -9.42
CA CYS A 35 17.49 14.62 -10.84
C CYS A 35 17.18 15.83 -11.76
N HIS A 36 16.73 16.96 -11.23
CA HIS A 36 16.67 18.23 -11.95
C HIS A 36 17.92 19.09 -11.72
N GLU A 37 18.60 18.86 -10.59
CA GLU A 37 19.85 19.53 -10.27
C GLU A 37 20.98 18.91 -11.12
N GLN A 38 21.89 19.71 -11.68
CA GLN A 38 22.93 19.24 -12.62
C GLN A 38 24.14 18.58 -11.91
N SER A 39 23.98 18.13 -10.66
CA SER A 39 25.06 17.55 -9.86
C SER A 39 24.87 16.05 -9.66
N GLU A 40 25.84 15.24 -10.12
CA GLU A 40 25.87 13.81 -9.82
C GLU A 40 26.00 13.54 -8.31
N GLN A 41 26.66 14.42 -7.57
CA GLN A 41 26.84 14.29 -6.13
C GLN A 41 25.52 14.38 -5.37
N GLU A 42 24.60 15.24 -5.82
CA GLU A 42 23.28 15.42 -5.21
C GLU A 42 22.40 14.19 -5.45
N VAL A 43 22.41 13.64 -6.68
CA VAL A 43 21.71 12.39 -7.01
C VAL A 43 22.22 11.23 -6.14
N ASN A 44 23.55 11.09 -5.98
CA ASN A 44 24.12 10.03 -5.16
C ASN A 44 23.75 10.18 -3.68
N THR A 45 23.80 11.41 -3.17
CA THR A 45 23.39 11.69 -1.78
C THR A 45 21.92 11.37 -1.56
N ALA A 46 21.04 11.74 -2.49
CA ALA A 46 19.63 11.42 -2.41
C ALA A 46 19.37 9.91 -2.45
N LEU A 47 20.09 9.15 -3.29
CA LEU A 47 20.00 7.70 -3.35
C LEU A 47 20.48 7.01 -2.09
N ASP A 48 21.58 7.48 -1.50
CA ASP A 48 22.08 6.96 -0.23
C ASP A 48 21.07 7.19 0.91
N MET A 49 20.45 8.38 0.94
CA MET A 49 19.39 8.67 1.90
C MET A 49 18.15 7.81 1.71
N ALA A 50 17.79 7.50 0.45
CA ALA A 50 16.61 6.70 0.13
C ALA A 50 16.85 5.19 0.19
N LYS A 51 18.09 4.74 0.39
CA LYS A 51 18.46 3.33 0.27
C LYS A 51 17.68 2.41 1.19
N ALA A 52 17.52 2.80 2.46
CA ALA A 52 16.77 1.99 3.43
C ALA A 52 15.28 1.87 3.04
N ALA A 53 14.69 2.94 2.51
CA ALA A 53 13.30 2.97 2.06
C ALA A 53 13.10 2.12 0.79
N LEU A 54 13.93 2.31 -0.24
CA LEU A 54 13.80 1.62 -1.53
C LEU A 54 14.11 0.12 -1.47
N THR A 55 14.89 -0.32 -0.48
CA THR A 55 15.21 -1.74 -0.30
C THR A 55 14.35 -2.32 0.82
N GLY A 56 14.74 -2.12 2.07
CA GLY A 56 14.13 -2.79 3.20
C GLY A 56 12.65 -2.48 3.42
N GLU A 57 12.20 -1.23 3.27
CA GLU A 57 10.78 -0.88 3.47
C GLU A 57 9.92 -1.29 2.28
N LEU A 58 10.34 -0.92 1.06
CA LEU A 58 9.64 -1.28 -0.17
C LEU A 58 9.54 -2.80 -0.38
N ASP A 59 10.59 -3.57 -0.09
CA ASP A 59 10.52 -5.04 -0.20
C ASP A 59 9.52 -5.65 0.79
N ARG A 60 9.46 -5.12 2.01
CA ARG A 60 8.48 -5.57 3.02
C ARG A 60 7.05 -5.20 2.62
N HIS A 61 6.88 -4.03 2.02
CA HIS A 61 5.59 -3.56 1.53
C HIS A 61 5.08 -4.48 0.41
N ILE A 62 5.89 -4.67 -0.63
CA ILE A 62 5.60 -5.58 -1.75
C ILE A 62 5.32 -7.01 -1.26
N ASP A 63 6.12 -7.54 -0.33
CA ASP A 63 5.93 -8.89 0.20
C ASP A 63 4.59 -9.03 0.94
N LEU A 64 4.21 -8.03 1.74
CA LEU A 64 2.92 -8.02 2.41
C LEU A 64 1.76 -8.00 1.41
N GLU A 65 1.87 -7.20 0.36
CA GLU A 65 0.85 -7.11 -0.68
C GLU A 65 0.73 -8.42 -1.44
N ASP A 66 1.82 -8.88 -2.05
CA ASP A 66 1.84 -10.06 -2.90
C ASP A 66 1.48 -11.35 -2.16
N THR A 67 1.88 -11.48 -0.89
CA THR A 67 1.69 -12.74 -0.14
C THR A 67 0.41 -12.78 0.68
N LEU A 68 -0.11 -11.62 1.11
CA LEU A 68 -1.26 -11.54 1.99
C LEU A 68 -2.41 -10.76 1.38
N VAL A 69 -2.21 -9.51 1.00
CA VAL A 69 -3.34 -8.62 0.65
C VAL A 69 -3.91 -8.98 -0.73
N PHE A 70 -3.07 -9.05 -1.75
CA PHE A 70 -3.45 -9.33 -3.13
C PHE A 70 -4.16 -10.69 -3.33
N PRO A 71 -3.71 -11.80 -2.72
CA PRO A 71 -4.46 -13.06 -2.76
C PRO A 71 -5.87 -12.96 -2.16
N LEU A 72 -6.06 -12.09 -1.17
CA LEU A 72 -7.36 -11.85 -0.54
C LEU A 72 -8.22 -10.94 -1.41
N LEU A 73 -7.65 -9.87 -1.97
CA LEU A 73 -8.35 -8.98 -2.89
C LEU A 73 -8.80 -9.71 -4.15
N ALA A 74 -7.95 -10.58 -4.71
CA ALA A 74 -8.26 -11.35 -5.91
C ALA A 74 -9.51 -12.23 -5.77
N GLN A 75 -9.86 -12.64 -4.54
CA GLN A 75 -11.10 -13.38 -4.26
C GLN A 75 -12.35 -12.50 -4.38
N SER A 76 -12.22 -11.19 -4.16
CA SER A 76 -13.34 -10.23 -4.15
C SER A 76 -13.46 -9.45 -5.46
N ILE A 77 -12.35 -8.96 -6.02
CA ILE A 77 -12.33 -8.06 -7.19
C ILE A 77 -11.76 -8.73 -8.46
N GLY A 78 -11.33 -9.99 -8.37
CA GLY A 78 -10.80 -10.77 -9.47
C GLY A 78 -9.28 -10.70 -9.61
N SER A 79 -8.68 -11.83 -10.04
CA SER A 79 -7.22 -11.98 -10.15
C SER A 79 -6.59 -11.12 -11.23
N GLU A 80 -7.30 -10.83 -12.32
CA GLU A 80 -6.77 -10.02 -13.43
C GLU A 80 -6.49 -8.58 -12.99
N MET A 81 -7.35 -8.00 -12.15
CA MET A 81 -7.18 -6.65 -11.62
C MET A 81 -5.90 -6.57 -10.77
N VAL A 82 -5.69 -7.55 -9.90
CA VAL A 82 -4.55 -7.62 -8.99
C VAL A 82 -3.24 -7.97 -9.72
N GLN A 83 -3.29 -8.78 -10.77
CA GLN A 83 -2.09 -9.22 -11.51
C GLN A 83 -1.29 -8.04 -12.09
N THR A 84 -1.97 -6.95 -12.48
CA THR A 84 -1.30 -5.75 -12.99
C THR A 84 -0.40 -5.12 -11.92
N PHE A 85 -0.82 -5.09 -10.65
CA PHE A 85 -0.03 -4.54 -9.54
C PHE A 85 1.16 -5.43 -9.18
N ILE A 86 0.98 -6.76 -9.23
CA ILE A 86 2.07 -7.72 -9.06
C ILE A 86 3.13 -7.55 -10.17
N ASP A 87 2.70 -7.29 -11.41
CA ASP A 87 3.63 -7.05 -12.51
C ASP A 87 4.37 -5.71 -12.35
N ASP A 88 3.69 -4.68 -11.83
CA ASP A 88 4.33 -3.43 -11.46
C ASP A 88 5.42 -3.63 -10.38
N HIS A 89 5.16 -4.42 -9.34
CA HIS A 89 6.14 -4.75 -8.29
C HIS A 89 7.44 -5.33 -8.87
N ARG A 90 7.30 -6.30 -9.79
CA ARG A 90 8.45 -6.92 -10.47
C ARG A 90 9.26 -5.90 -11.25
N GLN A 91 8.59 -4.99 -11.94
CA GLN A 91 9.25 -3.96 -12.74
C GLN A 91 9.89 -2.89 -11.84
N ILE A 92 9.24 -2.47 -10.76
CA ILE A 92 9.79 -1.55 -9.74
C ILE A 92 11.07 -2.13 -9.14
N GLN A 93 11.04 -3.39 -8.70
CA GLN A 93 12.21 -4.09 -8.16
C GLN A 93 13.34 -4.18 -9.19
N SER A 94 13.01 -4.53 -10.44
CA SER A 94 13.97 -4.57 -11.55
C SER A 94 14.64 -3.21 -11.81
N ILE A 95 13.89 -2.11 -11.86
CA ILE A 95 14.45 -0.76 -12.08
C ILE A 95 15.33 -0.36 -10.89
N ARG A 96 14.89 -0.63 -9.66
CA ARG A 96 15.67 -0.37 -8.44
C ARG A 96 17.00 -1.13 -8.45
N ASP A 97 16.99 -2.40 -8.79
CA ASP A 97 18.20 -3.23 -8.78
C ASP A 97 19.17 -2.76 -9.87
N GLN A 98 18.65 -2.39 -11.05
CA GLN A 98 19.43 -1.73 -12.10
C GLN A 98 20.03 -0.41 -11.61
N LEU A 99 19.26 0.44 -10.92
CA LEU A 99 19.69 1.73 -10.39
C LEU A 99 20.91 1.60 -9.46
N TYR A 100 20.93 0.59 -8.60
CA TYR A 100 22.07 0.35 -7.70
C TYR A 100 23.32 -0.23 -8.40
N SER A 101 23.16 -0.80 -9.58
CA SER A 101 24.27 -1.32 -10.40
C SER A 101 24.74 -0.35 -11.50
N ALA A 102 23.97 0.72 -11.77
CA ALA A 102 24.18 1.62 -12.88
C ALA A 102 25.37 2.57 -12.71
N ASP A 103 25.98 2.95 -13.84
CA ASP A 103 26.90 4.09 -13.92
C ASP A 103 26.17 5.43 -13.78
N SER A 104 26.91 6.53 -13.70
CA SER A 104 26.32 7.86 -13.46
C SER A 104 25.41 8.35 -14.60
N LEU A 105 25.66 7.92 -15.84
CA LEU A 105 24.85 8.30 -17.01
C LEU A 105 23.47 7.64 -16.95
N MET A 106 23.40 6.35 -16.63
CA MET A 106 22.14 5.61 -16.54
C MET A 106 21.37 5.89 -15.23
N ARG A 107 22.08 6.25 -14.16
CA ARG A 107 21.50 6.49 -12.83
C ARG A 107 20.40 7.53 -12.85
N ARG A 108 20.58 8.66 -13.53
CA ARG A 108 19.55 9.71 -13.62
C ARG A 108 18.26 9.21 -14.28
N SER A 109 18.39 8.52 -15.43
CA SER A 109 17.23 7.98 -16.14
C SER A 109 16.50 6.91 -15.32
N LEU A 110 17.24 6.06 -14.61
CA LEU A 110 16.67 5.01 -13.77
C LEU A 110 15.98 5.60 -12.52
N THR A 111 16.54 6.64 -11.91
CA THR A 111 15.89 7.33 -10.79
C THR A 111 14.55 7.95 -11.21
N LEU A 112 14.50 8.62 -12.37
CA LEU A 112 13.26 9.20 -12.89
C LEU A 112 12.23 8.13 -13.26
N ALA A 113 12.68 7.02 -13.85
CA ALA A 113 11.81 5.90 -14.17
C ALA A 113 11.22 5.25 -12.90
N LEU A 114 12.05 5.07 -11.87
CA LEU A 114 11.63 4.49 -10.59
C LEU A 114 10.63 5.40 -9.86
N ASP A 115 10.90 6.71 -9.80
CA ASP A 115 9.98 7.69 -9.20
C ASP A 115 8.63 7.68 -9.92
N GLY A 116 8.63 7.82 -11.25
CA GLY A 116 7.38 7.83 -12.03
C GLY A 116 6.57 6.55 -11.86
N MET A 117 7.24 5.39 -11.87
CA MET A 117 6.57 4.11 -11.72
C MET A 117 6.00 3.90 -10.32
N LEU A 118 6.75 4.25 -9.27
CA LEU A 118 6.26 4.15 -7.90
C LEU A 118 5.09 5.12 -7.67
N GLN A 119 5.17 6.38 -8.09
CA GLN A 119 4.07 7.33 -7.89
C GLN A 119 2.77 6.85 -8.57
N ASP A 120 2.86 6.40 -9.82
CA ASP A 120 1.70 5.87 -10.56
C ASP A 120 1.13 4.62 -9.89
N HIS A 121 1.98 3.71 -9.42
CA HIS A 121 1.57 2.51 -8.71
C HIS A 121 0.81 2.85 -7.41
N LEU A 122 1.40 3.65 -6.52
CA LEU A 122 0.78 4.06 -5.25
C LEU A 122 -0.54 4.82 -5.50
N ASP A 123 -0.58 5.68 -6.52
CA ASP A 123 -1.80 6.41 -6.88
C ASP A 123 -2.89 5.47 -7.38
N ARG A 124 -2.57 4.45 -8.18
CA ARG A 124 -3.54 3.45 -8.64
C ARG A 124 -4.05 2.59 -7.49
N GLU A 125 -3.21 2.27 -6.52
CA GLU A 125 -3.66 1.52 -5.35
C GLU A 125 -4.65 2.32 -4.51
N GLU A 126 -4.27 3.53 -4.12
CA GLU A 126 -5.08 4.39 -3.25
C GLU A 126 -6.39 4.86 -3.91
N ASN A 127 -6.37 5.11 -5.22
CA ASN A 127 -7.53 5.69 -5.92
C ASN A 127 -8.37 4.68 -6.70
N MET A 128 -7.88 3.45 -6.90
CA MET A 128 -8.59 2.42 -7.66
C MET A 128 -8.67 1.09 -6.91
N LEU A 129 -7.53 0.48 -6.54
CA LEU A 129 -7.51 -0.87 -6.02
C LEU A 129 -8.15 -0.97 -4.63
N PHE A 130 -7.69 -0.16 -3.68
CA PHE A 130 -8.18 -0.18 -2.30
C PHE A 130 -9.65 0.24 -2.21
N PRO A 131 -10.12 1.31 -2.88
CA PRO A 131 -11.55 1.65 -2.90
C PRO A 131 -12.41 0.55 -3.53
N ALA A 132 -11.94 -0.11 -4.60
CA ALA A 132 -12.66 -1.23 -5.20
C ALA A 132 -12.78 -2.40 -4.21
N ALA A 133 -11.71 -2.73 -3.49
CA ALA A 133 -11.72 -3.74 -2.44
C ALA A 133 -12.70 -3.41 -1.31
N GLU A 134 -12.64 -2.19 -0.79
CA GLU A 134 -13.55 -1.70 0.25
C GLU A 134 -15.02 -1.74 -0.18
N SER A 135 -15.32 -1.43 -1.45
CA SER A 135 -16.69 -1.47 -1.97
C SER A 135 -17.30 -2.88 -2.05
N GLN A 136 -16.46 -3.91 -2.16
CA GLN A 136 -16.89 -5.32 -2.25
C GLN A 136 -16.87 -6.04 -0.90
N MET A 137 -16.21 -5.47 0.11
CA MET A 137 -16.23 -5.93 1.50
C MET A 137 -17.37 -5.22 2.22
N ALA A 138 -18.29 -5.94 2.85
CA ALA A 138 -19.56 -5.35 3.29
C ALA A 138 -19.38 -4.12 4.21
N PRO A 139 -20.19 -3.04 4.06
CA PRO A 139 -20.16 -1.90 4.98
C PRO A 139 -20.76 -2.16 6.38
N GLU A 140 -21.17 -3.39 6.72
CA GLU A 140 -22.02 -3.64 7.90
C GLU A 140 -21.20 -4.05 9.14
N THR A 141 -20.78 -3.06 9.93
CA THR A 141 -21.19 -2.85 11.35
C THR A 141 -20.30 -1.81 12.05
N LEU A 142 -20.57 -0.53 11.77
CA LEU A 142 -20.17 0.60 12.63
C LEU A 142 -21.35 1.15 13.45
N GLU A 143 -22.39 0.35 13.67
CA GLU A 143 -23.41 0.63 14.68
C GLU A 143 -23.35 -0.47 15.75
N LEU A 144 -22.53 -0.24 16.77
CA LEU A 144 -22.80 -0.82 18.07
C LEU A 144 -24.07 -0.13 18.58
N GLU A 145 -25.23 -0.72 18.31
CA GLU A 145 -26.46 -0.40 19.03
C GLU A 145 -26.14 -0.43 20.54
N PRO A 146 -26.41 0.65 21.30
CA PRO A 146 -26.24 0.62 22.74
C PRO A 146 -27.19 -0.42 23.30
N ASN A 147 -26.61 -1.54 23.72
CA ASN A 147 -27.29 -2.72 24.24
C ASN A 147 -28.43 -2.32 25.19
N GLU A 148 -29.61 -2.83 24.87
CA GLU A 148 -30.86 -2.57 25.57
C GLU A 148 -30.68 -2.75 27.08
N HIS A 149 -31.08 -1.72 27.83
CA HIS A 149 -31.30 -1.83 29.26
C HIS A 149 -32.37 -2.90 29.48
N ILE A 150 -31.92 -4.11 29.80
CA ILE A 150 -32.74 -5.23 30.25
C ILE A 150 -33.55 -4.73 31.46
N MET A 151 -34.81 -4.36 31.22
CA MET A 151 -35.78 -4.19 32.28
C MET A 151 -35.99 -5.55 32.95
N PRO A 152 -35.95 -5.64 34.29
CA PRO A 152 -36.29 -6.87 34.98
C PRO A 152 -37.79 -7.18 34.78
N PRO A 153 -38.19 -8.46 34.76
CA PRO A 153 -39.56 -8.85 34.49
C PRO A 153 -40.52 -8.34 35.58
N ASP A 154 -41.60 -7.71 35.12
CA ASP A 154 -42.82 -7.46 35.88
C ASP A 154 -43.34 -8.78 36.44
N ASN A 155 -43.23 -8.95 37.76
CA ASN A 155 -44.03 -9.93 38.48
C ASN A 155 -45.31 -9.24 38.94
N ASP A 156 -46.25 -9.13 38.01
CA ASP A 156 -47.65 -8.95 38.36
C ASP A 156 -48.24 -10.32 38.76
N LYS A 157 -48.54 -10.44 40.04
CA LYS A 157 -49.62 -11.32 40.52
C LYS A 157 -50.44 -10.54 41.54
N GLY A 158 -51.44 -9.81 41.06
CA GLY A 158 -52.69 -9.65 41.79
C GLY A 158 -53.46 -10.99 41.91
N PRO A 159 -54.61 -11.03 42.61
CA PRO A 159 -55.31 -9.97 43.32
C PRO A 159 -55.10 -9.96 44.84
#